data_AF-A0A957VSB5-F1
#
_entry.id   AF-A0A957VSB5-F1
#
_cell.length_a   1.000
_cell.length_b   1.000
_cell.length_c   1.000
_cell.angle_alpha   90.00
_cell.angle_beta   90.00
_cell.angle_gamma   90.00
#
_symmetry.space_group_name_H-M   'P 1'
#
loop_
_entity.id
_entity.type
_entity.pdbx_description
1 polymer ?
#
loop_
_entity_poly.entity_id
_entity_poly.type
_entity_poly.pdbx_seq_one_letter_code
_entity_poly.pdbx_strand_id
1 'polypeptide(L)'
;MQETGLKPDTLRAWERRYGLPTPQRTDSGHRLYSQHDIDVVKWLMERQQEGLTIRRAIDLWHQLEREQGDPLAVQEAAAPAPFAAPLSHLDATGDTNVAELRREWVHACLQFDEQRADHTLSQAFALFSAETVCTHILQRGLAEIGEGWHSGRVTAQQEHFASALAIRRLEALLAGTPAPYRAGRIIVGCPPEEEHT
;
A
#
# COMPACT_ATOMS: atom_id res chain seq x y z
N MET A 1 7.08 -18.74 23.23
CA MET A 1 7.18 -17.93 22.00
C MET A 1 7.07 -18.83 20.76
N GLN A 2 5.91 -19.42 20.52
CA GLN A 2 5.60 -20.16 19.29
C GLN A 2 4.37 -19.62 18.55
N GLU A 3 3.63 -18.66 19.13
CA GLU A 3 2.32 -18.25 18.61
C GLU A 3 2.32 -17.12 17.57
N THR A 4 3.38 -16.31 17.45
CA THR A 4 3.45 -15.22 16.45
C THR A 4 4.38 -15.49 15.27
N GLY A 5 5.18 -16.56 15.32
CA GLY A 5 6.15 -16.90 14.26
C GLY A 5 7.29 -15.90 14.03
N LEU A 6 7.32 -14.78 14.77
CA LEU A 6 8.32 -13.72 14.64
C LEU A 6 9.62 -14.03 15.40
N LYS A 7 10.75 -13.70 14.78
CA LYS A 7 12.07 -13.82 15.43
C LYS A 7 12.17 -12.82 16.59
N PRO A 8 12.71 -13.23 17.76
CA PRO A 8 12.87 -12.35 18.93
C PRO A 8 13.62 -11.04 18.65
N ASP A 9 14.53 -11.04 17.68
CA ASP A 9 15.29 -9.85 17.31
C ASP A 9 14.46 -8.79 16.57
N THR A 10 13.40 -9.19 15.85
CA THR A 10 12.48 -8.26 15.18
C THR A 10 11.65 -7.50 16.22
N LEU A 11 11.16 -8.20 17.25
CA LEU A 11 10.43 -7.58 18.37
C LEU A 11 11.32 -6.60 19.15
N ARG A 12 12.59 -6.96 19.39
CA ARG A 12 13.57 -6.05 20.03
C ARG A 12 13.86 -4.82 19.18
N ALA A 13 13.90 -4.98 17.86
CA ALA A 13 14.11 -3.87 16.94
C ALA A 13 12.92 -2.90 16.94
N TRP A 14 11.69 -3.41 17.03
CA TRP A 14 10.48 -2.59 17.11
C TRP A 14 10.35 -1.88 18.45
N GLU A 15 10.57 -2.57 19.56
CA GLU A 15 10.61 -2.00 20.92
C GLU A 15 11.61 -0.83 20.97
N ARG A 16 12.83 -1.02 20.46
CA ARG A 16 13.88 0.02 20.50
C ARG A 16 13.60 1.20 19.58
N ARG A 17 12.98 0.99 18.41
CA ARG A 17 12.78 2.04 17.40
C ARG A 17 11.48 2.82 17.59
N TYR A 18 10.46 2.16 18.12
CA TYR A 18 9.09 2.68 18.11
C TYR A 18 8.39 2.56 19.47
N GLY A 19 9.02 1.93 20.47
CA GLY A 19 8.45 1.83 21.82
C GLY A 19 7.34 0.78 21.97
N LEU A 20 7.08 -0.02 20.94
CA LEU A 20 6.04 -1.06 20.91
C LEU A 20 6.60 -2.41 20.43
N PRO A 21 6.16 -3.54 21.01
CA PRO A 21 5.35 -3.65 22.23
C PRO A 21 6.15 -3.25 23.49
N THR A 22 5.46 -3.04 24.62
CA THR A 22 6.05 -2.55 25.89
C THR A 22 6.04 -3.67 26.96
N PRO A 23 6.87 -4.73 26.79
CA PRO A 23 6.82 -5.89 27.68
C PRO A 23 7.23 -5.53 29.11
N GLN A 24 6.58 -6.15 30.09
CA GLN A 24 6.99 -6.03 31.49
C GLN A 24 8.37 -6.65 31.68
N ARG A 25 9.17 -6.07 32.58
CA ARG A 25 10.48 -6.62 32.95
C ARG A 25 10.36 -7.32 34.29
N THR A 26 10.89 -8.54 34.39
CA THR A 26 11.08 -9.20 35.67
C THR A 26 12.16 -8.48 36.49
N ASP A 27 12.20 -8.72 37.80
CA ASP A 27 13.28 -8.24 38.68
C ASP A 27 14.67 -8.71 38.23
N SER A 28 14.73 -9.81 37.46
CA SER A 28 15.92 -10.34 36.81
C SER A 28 16.27 -9.70 35.46
N GLY A 29 15.50 -8.71 34.99
CA GLY A 29 15.75 -7.96 33.76
C GLY A 29 15.30 -8.65 32.47
N HIS A 30 14.59 -9.77 32.54
CA HIS A 30 14.06 -10.47 31.36
C HIS A 30 12.71 -9.89 30.93
N ARG A 31 12.46 -9.85 29.61
CA ARG A 31 11.20 -9.35 29.02
C ARG A 31 10.12 -10.42 29.09
N LEU A 32 9.00 -10.10 29.73
CA LEU A 32 7.77 -10.89 29.73
C LEU A 32 6.77 -10.22 28.79
N TYR A 33 6.39 -10.93 27.74
CA TYR A 33 5.35 -10.50 26.81
C TYR A 33 4.02 -11.03 27.34
N SER A 34 3.09 -10.11 27.60
CA SER A 34 1.72 -10.41 27.97
C SER A 34 0.91 -10.86 26.75
N GLN A 35 -0.30 -11.38 26.98
CA GLN A 35 -1.22 -11.69 25.89
C GLN A 35 -1.56 -10.43 25.08
N HIS A 36 -1.74 -9.30 25.76
CA HIS A 36 -1.93 -8.00 25.13
C HIS A 36 -0.76 -7.64 24.19
N ASP A 37 0.49 -7.83 24.60
CA ASP A 37 1.66 -7.59 23.74
C ASP A 37 1.67 -8.47 22.48
N ILE A 38 1.19 -9.72 22.61
CA ILE A 38 1.05 -10.65 21.49
C ILE A 38 0.00 -10.13 20.51
N ASP A 39 -1.12 -9.62 21.02
CA ASP A 39 -2.23 -9.14 20.19
C ASP A 39 -1.91 -7.79 19.53
N VAL A 40 -1.14 -6.90 20.19
CA VAL A 40 -0.55 -5.71 19.55
C VAL A 40 0.30 -6.11 18.34
N VAL A 41 1.15 -7.13 18.52
CA VAL A 41 2.04 -7.62 17.46
C VAL A 41 1.23 -8.22 16.31
N LYS A 42 0.19 -9.00 16.60
CA LYS A 42 -0.70 -9.55 15.57
C LYS A 42 -1.42 -8.44 14.82
N TRP A 43 -1.94 -7.43 15.52
CA TRP A 43 -2.60 -6.28 14.91
C TRP A 43 -1.64 -5.53 13.97
N LEU A 44 -0.39 -5.30 14.38
CA LEU A 44 0.63 -4.67 13.54
C LEU A 44 0.96 -5.54 12.30
N MET A 45 1.00 -6.87 12.45
CA MET A 45 1.21 -7.79 11.34
C MET A 45 0.02 -7.82 10.36
N GLU A 46 -1.21 -7.76 10.85
CA GLU A 46 -2.42 -7.68 10.03
C GLU A 46 -2.44 -6.39 9.22
N ARG A 47 -2.20 -5.24 9.87
CA ARG A 47 -2.04 -3.96 9.18
C ARG A 47 -0.91 -4.01 8.14
N GLN A 48 0.19 -4.70 8.44
CA GLN A 48 1.28 -4.89 7.49
C GLN A 48 0.88 -5.79 6.30
N GLN A 49 0.05 -6.82 6.53
CA GLN A 49 -0.51 -7.66 5.46
C GLN A 49 -1.54 -6.91 4.61
N GLU A 50 -2.22 -5.92 5.19
CA GLU A 50 -3.08 -4.96 4.50
C GLU A 50 -2.29 -3.85 3.78
N GLY A 51 -0.95 -3.93 3.76
CA GLY A 51 -0.08 -3.04 2.99
C GLY A 51 0.42 -1.80 3.75
N LEU A 52 0.12 -1.66 5.04
CA LEU A 52 0.65 -0.56 5.86
C LEU A 52 2.13 -0.80 6.19
N THR A 53 2.93 0.27 6.15
CA THR A 53 4.29 0.21 6.70
C THR A 53 4.22 0.06 8.21
N ILE A 54 5.18 -0.65 8.82
CA ILE A 54 5.24 -0.84 10.29
C ILE A 54 5.19 0.51 11.02
N ARG A 55 5.87 1.53 10.50
CA ARG A 55 5.82 2.89 11.07
C ARG A 55 4.41 3.48 11.03
N ARG A 56 3.72 3.35 9.89
CA ARG A 56 2.35 3.85 9.74
C ARG A 56 1.35 3.08 10.60
N ALA A 57 1.52 1.77 10.72
CA ALA A 57 0.72 0.95 11.62
C ALA A 57 0.92 1.38 13.08
N ILE A 58 2.15 1.71 13.48
CA ILE A 58 2.44 2.22 14.83
C ILE A 58 1.90 3.64 15.06
N ASP A 59 1.99 4.53 14.07
CA ASP A 59 1.38 5.85 14.16
C ASP A 59 -0.15 5.75 14.31
N LEU A 60 -0.76 4.79 13.59
CA LEU A 60 -2.18 4.46 13.69
C LEU A 60 -2.54 3.90 15.08
N TRP A 61 -1.70 3.01 15.62
CA TRP A 61 -1.86 2.46 16.96
C TRP A 61 -1.92 3.58 18.01
N HIS A 62 -0.94 4.49 18.01
CA HIS A 62 -0.90 5.61 18.95
C HIS A 62 -2.01 6.65 18.72
N GLN A 63 -2.56 6.73 17.51
CA GLN A 63 -3.72 7.57 17.24
C GLN A 63 -4.99 6.96 17.85
N LEU A 64 -5.22 5.66 17.64
CA LEU A 64 -6.36 4.93 18.21
C LEU A 64 -6.31 4.94 19.74
N GLU A 65 -5.12 4.75 20.31
CA GLU A 65 -4.87 4.82 21.75
C GLU A 65 -5.27 6.18 22.36
N ARG A 66 -5.08 7.27 21.60
CA ARG A 66 -5.45 8.64 22.01
C ARG A 66 -6.92 8.98 21.81
N GLU A 67 -7.55 8.46 20.76
CA GLU A 67 -8.91 8.82 20.37
C GLU A 67 -9.99 7.93 21.02
N GLN A 68 -9.69 6.64 21.25
CA GLN A 68 -10.70 5.64 21.63
C GLN A 68 -10.28 4.74 22.80
N GLY A 69 -9.06 4.90 23.34
CA GLY A 69 -8.51 3.99 24.36
C GLY A 69 -7.85 2.76 23.73
N ASP A 70 -7.84 1.62 24.43
CA ASP A 70 -7.14 0.41 23.95
C ASP A 70 -7.69 -0.07 22.58
N PRO A 71 -6.89 -0.04 21.50
CA PRO A 71 -7.32 -0.44 20.16
C PRO A 71 -7.80 -1.89 20.07
N LEU A 72 -7.38 -2.76 21.01
CA LEU A 72 -7.77 -4.16 21.05
C LEU A 72 -9.16 -4.38 21.68
N ALA A 73 -9.63 -3.45 22.52
CA ALA A 73 -10.95 -3.55 23.15
C ALA A 73 -12.11 -3.36 22.16
N VAL A 74 -11.87 -2.65 21.05
CA VAL A 74 -12.86 -2.41 19.99
C VAL A 74 -13.00 -3.64 19.07
N GLN A 75 -11.96 -4.49 18.98
CA GLN A 75 -11.93 -5.67 18.11
C GLN A 75 -12.77 -6.84 18.65
N GLU A 76 -12.97 -6.95 19.98
CA GLU A 76 -13.76 -8.04 20.59
C GLU A 76 -15.29 -7.89 20.40
N ALA A 77 -15.80 -6.69 20.14
CA ALA A 77 -17.23 -6.47 19.95
C ALA A 77 -17.74 -6.80 18.53
N ALA A 78 -16.84 -7.00 17.56
CA ALA A 78 -17.18 -7.23 16.16
C ALA A 78 -17.04 -8.71 15.77
N ALA A 79 -18.04 -9.52 16.13
CA ALA A 79 -18.26 -10.82 15.50
C ALA A 79 -18.64 -10.64 14.00
N PRO A 80 -18.28 -11.59 13.11
CA PRO A 80 -18.21 -11.33 11.68
C PRO A 80 -19.59 -11.39 11.03
N ALA A 81 -20.02 -10.29 10.39
CA ALA A 81 -21.07 -10.33 9.38
C ALA A 81 -20.41 -10.39 7.98
N PRO A 82 -20.88 -11.25 7.08
CA PRO A 82 -20.26 -11.47 5.78
C PRO A 82 -20.64 -10.33 4.82
N PHE A 83 -19.62 -9.86 4.08
CA PHE A 83 -19.77 -9.16 2.80
C PHE A 83 -20.74 -7.98 2.78
N ALA A 84 -20.32 -6.86 3.35
CA ALA A 84 -20.79 -5.56 2.90
C ALA A 84 -19.72 -4.51 3.21
N ALA A 85 -19.02 -4.04 2.18
CA ALA A 85 -18.50 -2.68 2.21
C ALA A 85 -19.69 -1.73 2.46
N PRO A 86 -19.48 -0.67 3.25
CA PRO A 86 -18.80 0.50 2.71
C PRO A 86 -17.76 1.03 3.70
N LEU A 87 -17.07 2.11 3.32
CA LEU A 87 -16.43 3.16 4.14
C LEU A 87 -15.14 3.58 3.39
N SER A 88 -15.05 4.62 2.56
CA SER A 88 -15.66 5.96 2.60
C SER A 88 -15.55 6.58 3.98
N HIS A 89 -14.78 7.66 4.07
CA HIS A 89 -14.78 8.67 5.14
C HIS A 89 -13.63 8.66 6.17
N LEU A 90 -12.38 8.30 5.82
CA LEU A 90 -11.19 8.82 6.53
C LEU A 90 -10.01 9.22 5.59
N ASP A 91 -10.27 9.34 4.28
CA ASP A 91 -9.22 9.45 3.25
C ASP A 91 -8.87 10.89 2.82
N ALA A 92 -9.45 11.93 3.42
CA ALA A 92 -9.50 13.25 2.79
C ALA A 92 -8.13 13.91 2.50
N THR A 93 -7.05 13.61 3.21
CA THR A 93 -5.72 14.19 2.96
C THR A 93 -4.77 13.27 2.19
N GLY A 94 -4.85 11.96 2.39
CA GLY A 94 -4.08 10.97 1.62
C GLY A 94 -4.60 10.79 0.20
N ASP A 95 -5.92 10.66 0.03
CA ASP A 95 -6.55 10.60 -1.29
C ASP A 95 -6.36 11.90 -2.06
N THR A 96 -6.34 13.05 -1.39
CA THR A 96 -6.09 14.33 -2.07
C THR A 96 -4.69 14.35 -2.66
N ASN A 97 -3.66 13.89 -1.94
CA ASN A 97 -2.29 13.86 -2.45
C ASN A 97 -2.12 12.80 -3.56
N VAL A 98 -2.72 11.62 -3.43
CA VAL A 98 -2.72 10.59 -4.49
C VAL A 98 -3.47 11.08 -5.73
N ALA A 99 -4.62 11.75 -5.57
CA ALA A 99 -5.37 12.33 -6.66
C ALA A 99 -4.65 13.51 -7.33
N GLU A 100 -3.91 14.31 -6.57
CA GLU A 100 -3.05 15.38 -7.10
C GLU A 100 -1.94 14.81 -7.97
N LEU A 101 -1.19 13.83 -7.48
CA LEU A 101 -0.13 13.17 -8.25
C LEU A 101 -0.69 12.45 -9.49
N ARG A 102 -1.88 11.84 -9.40
CA ARG A 102 -2.56 11.30 -10.59
C ARG A 102 -2.85 12.39 -11.62
N ARG A 103 -3.45 13.51 -11.21
CA ARG A 103 -3.76 14.62 -12.12
C ARG A 103 -2.49 15.20 -12.75
N GLU A 104 -1.42 15.36 -11.98
CA GLU A 104 -0.14 15.84 -12.48
C GLU A 104 0.47 14.87 -13.51
N TRP A 105 0.43 13.57 -13.22
CA TRP A 105 0.93 12.54 -14.12
C TRP A 105 0.14 12.52 -15.43
N VAL A 106 -1.19 12.49 -15.36
CA VAL A 106 -2.08 12.55 -16.54
C VAL A 106 -1.80 13.81 -17.35
N HIS A 107 -1.69 14.97 -16.69
CA HIS A 107 -1.40 16.23 -17.38
C HIS A 107 -0.05 16.19 -18.10
N ALA A 108 1.01 15.67 -17.46
CA ALA A 108 2.32 15.52 -18.07
C ALA A 108 2.27 14.59 -19.30
N CYS A 109 1.54 13.46 -19.19
CA CYS A 109 1.32 12.54 -20.32
C CYS A 109 0.64 13.23 -21.50
N LEU A 110 -0.43 14.01 -21.25
CA LEU A 110 -1.14 14.73 -22.30
C LEU A 110 -0.30 15.83 -22.96
N GLN A 111 0.71 16.36 -22.27
CA GLN A 111 1.66 17.35 -22.81
C GLN A 111 2.91 16.71 -23.46
N PHE A 112 2.99 15.38 -23.53
CA PHE A 112 4.19 14.65 -23.95
C PHE A 112 5.47 14.99 -23.13
N ASP A 113 5.30 15.39 -21.87
CA ASP A 113 6.40 15.72 -20.98
C ASP A 113 6.84 14.47 -20.22
N GLU A 114 7.68 13.66 -20.87
CA GLU A 114 8.20 12.40 -20.31
C GLU A 114 8.96 12.63 -19.00
N GLN A 115 9.77 13.68 -18.93
CA GLN A 115 10.59 13.95 -17.76
C GLN A 115 9.72 14.24 -16.53
N ARG A 116 8.69 15.06 -16.71
CA ARG A 116 7.77 15.39 -15.63
C ARG A 116 6.92 14.18 -15.22
N ALA A 117 6.44 13.39 -16.18
CA ALA A 117 5.71 12.15 -15.89
C ALA A 117 6.54 11.18 -15.04
N ASP A 118 7.81 10.95 -15.41
CA ASP A 118 8.73 10.09 -14.67
C ASP A 118 9.08 10.64 -13.29
N HIS A 119 9.23 11.96 -13.16
CA HIS A 119 9.46 12.61 -11.88
C HIS A 119 8.27 12.42 -10.93
N THR A 120 7.05 12.68 -11.41
CA THR A 120 5.81 12.50 -10.63
C THR A 120 5.63 11.04 -10.19
N LEU A 121 5.88 10.06 -11.08
CA LEU A 121 5.84 8.65 -10.68
C LEU A 121 6.92 8.31 -9.67
N SER A 122 8.15 8.79 -9.85
CA SER A 122 9.24 8.54 -8.90
C SER A 122 8.96 9.12 -7.52
N GLN A 123 8.36 10.31 -7.46
CA GLN A 123 7.87 10.91 -6.22
C GLN A 123 6.74 10.06 -5.62
N ALA A 124 5.78 9.60 -6.42
CA ALA A 124 4.69 8.76 -5.96
C ALA A 124 5.19 7.43 -5.36
N PHE A 125 6.14 6.74 -6.00
CA PHE A 125 6.76 5.53 -5.47
C PHE A 125 7.63 5.77 -4.22
N ALA A 126 8.09 7.00 -3.99
CA ALA A 126 8.80 7.36 -2.75
C ALA A 126 7.84 7.62 -1.59
N LEU A 127 6.60 8.03 -1.87
CA LEU A 127 5.59 8.40 -0.88
C LEU A 127 4.59 7.28 -0.57
N PHE A 128 4.27 6.44 -1.56
CA PHE A 128 3.21 5.43 -1.51
C PHE A 128 3.72 4.04 -1.87
N SER A 129 2.95 3.00 -1.51
CA SER A 129 3.25 1.63 -1.91
C SER A 129 3.10 1.45 -3.43
N ALA A 130 3.84 0.48 -3.99
CA ALA A 130 3.73 0.17 -5.42
C ALA A 130 2.30 -0.17 -5.83
N GLU A 131 1.55 -0.88 -4.99
CA GLU A 131 0.14 -1.19 -5.21
C GLU A 131 -0.72 0.06 -5.30
N THR A 132 -0.54 1.04 -4.40
CA THR A 132 -1.28 2.30 -4.43
C THR A 132 -0.98 3.08 -5.71
N VAL A 133 0.30 3.17 -6.10
CA VAL A 133 0.69 3.87 -7.33
C VAL A 133 0.11 3.16 -8.56
N CYS A 134 0.21 1.83 -8.64
CA CYS A 134 -0.33 1.08 -9.76
C CYS A 134 -1.86 1.18 -9.87
N THR A 135 -2.59 1.04 -8.77
CA THR A 135 -4.07 0.99 -8.80
C THR A 135 -4.73 2.37 -8.77
N HIS A 136 -4.18 3.34 -8.03
CA HIS A 136 -4.83 4.63 -7.80
C HIS A 136 -4.26 5.76 -8.67
N ILE A 137 -3.06 5.60 -9.23
CA ILE A 137 -2.43 6.57 -10.14
C ILE A 137 -2.41 6.02 -11.57
N LEU A 138 -1.71 4.90 -11.82
CA LEU A 138 -1.54 4.37 -13.19
C LEU A 138 -2.87 3.87 -13.76
N GLN A 139 -3.52 2.89 -13.11
CA GLN A 139 -4.75 2.30 -13.61
C GLN A 139 -5.88 3.33 -13.77
N ARG A 140 -6.12 4.16 -12.75
CA ARG A 140 -7.14 5.23 -12.82
C ARG A 140 -6.75 6.32 -13.82
N GLY A 141 -5.48 6.70 -13.91
CA GLY A 141 -5.01 7.71 -14.85
C GLY A 141 -5.12 7.26 -16.29
N LEU A 142 -4.77 6.01 -16.60
CA LEU A 142 -4.96 5.40 -17.91
C LEU A 142 -6.44 5.31 -18.28
N ALA A 143 -7.31 4.93 -17.34
CA ALA A 143 -8.75 4.94 -17.57
C ALA A 143 -9.29 6.36 -17.90
N GLU A 144 -8.82 7.40 -17.18
CA GLU A 144 -9.18 8.80 -17.47
C GLU A 144 -8.72 9.24 -18.88
N ILE A 145 -7.52 8.84 -19.30
CA ILE A 145 -6.97 9.13 -20.63
C ILE A 145 -7.75 8.37 -21.72
N GLY A 146 -8.09 7.10 -21.48
CA GLY A 146 -8.89 6.27 -22.39
C GLY A 146 -10.30 6.83 -22.61
N GLU A 147 -10.97 7.26 -21.54
CA GLU A 147 -12.26 7.97 -21.63
C GLU A 147 -12.12 9.32 -22.37
N GLY A 148 -10.99 10.01 -22.15
CA GLY A 148 -10.62 11.21 -22.91
C GLY A 148 -10.49 10.94 -24.41
N TRP A 149 -9.91 9.80 -24.80
CA TRP A 149 -9.75 9.39 -26.18
C TRP A 149 -11.09 8.98 -26.81
N HIS A 150 -11.89 8.18 -26.09
CA HIS A 150 -13.22 7.77 -26.55
C HIS A 150 -14.16 8.96 -26.80
N SER A 151 -14.03 10.01 -25.97
CA SER A 151 -14.77 11.28 -26.12
C SER A 151 -14.16 12.26 -27.12
N GLY A 152 -13.04 11.92 -27.77
CA GLY A 152 -12.36 12.77 -28.77
C GLY A 152 -11.58 13.96 -28.20
N ARG A 153 -11.36 14.01 -26.89
CA ARG A 153 -10.59 15.07 -26.20
C ARG A 153 -9.09 14.78 -26.11
N VAL A 154 -8.70 13.51 -26.24
CA VAL A 154 -7.33 13.01 -26.22
C VAL A 154 -7.03 12.32 -27.54
N THR A 155 -5.83 12.53 -28.09
CA THR A 155 -5.42 11.89 -29.34
C THR A 155 -4.94 10.45 -29.09
N ALA A 156 -5.00 9.61 -30.12
CA ALA A 156 -4.45 8.25 -30.04
C ALA A 156 -2.94 8.27 -29.66
N GLN A 157 -2.18 9.26 -30.12
CA GLN A 157 -0.77 9.39 -29.76
C GLN A 157 -0.56 9.69 -28.26
N GLN A 158 -1.43 10.50 -27.65
CA GLN A 158 -1.35 10.81 -26.22
C GLN A 158 -1.69 9.59 -25.36
N GLU A 159 -2.69 8.81 -25.76
CA GLU A 159 -3.04 7.54 -25.11
C GLU A 159 -1.86 6.55 -25.19
N HIS A 160 -1.36 6.28 -26.39
CA HIS A 160 -0.25 5.36 -26.58
C HIS A 160 1.01 5.78 -25.83
N PHE A 161 1.30 7.09 -25.76
CA PHE A 161 2.41 7.63 -24.99
C PHE A 161 2.26 7.34 -23.49
N ALA A 162 1.06 7.56 -22.93
CA ALA A 162 0.79 7.29 -21.52
C ALA A 162 0.89 5.80 -21.19
N SER A 163 0.28 4.94 -22.02
CA SER A 163 0.30 3.48 -21.86
C SER A 163 1.73 2.93 -21.97
N ALA A 164 2.53 3.40 -22.93
CA ALA A 164 3.93 3.01 -23.06
C ALA A 164 4.79 3.38 -21.82
N LEU A 165 4.57 4.57 -21.26
CA LEU A 165 5.25 5.00 -20.02
C LEU A 165 4.87 4.14 -18.82
N ALA A 166 3.57 3.84 -18.68
CA ALA A 166 3.07 2.98 -17.62
C ALA A 166 3.64 1.56 -17.70
N ILE A 167 3.59 0.93 -18.89
CA ILE A 167 4.15 -0.40 -19.16
C ILE A 167 5.64 -0.42 -18.84
N ARG A 168 6.43 0.54 -19.35
CA ARG A 168 7.87 0.65 -19.05
C ARG A 168 8.14 0.68 -17.55
N ARG A 169 7.29 1.37 -16.78
CA ARG A 169 7.44 1.45 -15.32
C ARG A 169 7.09 0.13 -14.63
N LEU A 170 6.04 -0.55 -15.07
CA LEU A 170 5.66 -1.86 -14.56
C LEU A 170 6.73 -2.92 -14.86
N GLU A 171 7.31 -2.92 -16.06
CA GLU A 171 8.42 -3.79 -16.45
C GLU A 171 9.64 -3.57 -15.54
N ALA A 172 9.98 -2.31 -15.22
CA ALA A 172 11.07 -2.00 -14.31
C ALA A 172 10.83 -2.54 -12.88
N LEU A 173 9.58 -2.49 -12.40
CA LEU A 173 9.21 -3.08 -11.11
C LEU A 173 9.32 -4.62 -11.13
N LEU A 174 8.85 -5.26 -12.21
CA LEU A 174 8.94 -6.70 -12.39
C LEU A 174 10.41 -7.16 -12.45
N ALA A 175 11.26 -6.46 -13.19
CA ALA A 175 12.68 -6.77 -13.30
C ALA A 175 13.43 -6.63 -11.96
N GLY A 176 12.98 -5.73 -11.08
CA GLY A 176 13.53 -5.54 -9.73
C GLY A 176 13.05 -6.55 -8.68
N THR A 177 12.14 -7.45 -9.03
CA THR A 177 11.53 -8.39 -8.09
C THR A 177 12.50 -9.55 -7.74
N PRO A 178 12.61 -9.98 -6.47
CA PRO A 178 13.47 -11.09 -6.08
C PRO A 178 13.03 -12.41 -6.72
N ALA A 179 13.97 -13.36 -6.78
CA ALA A 179 13.70 -14.70 -7.32
C ALA A 179 12.50 -15.37 -6.61
N PRO A 180 11.65 -16.09 -7.35
CA PRO A 180 10.43 -16.66 -6.80
C PRO A 180 10.74 -17.70 -5.73
N TYR A 181 9.98 -17.65 -4.62
CA TYR A 181 10.11 -18.60 -3.51
C TYR A 181 9.52 -19.99 -3.81
N ARG A 182 8.76 -20.13 -4.91
CA ARG A 182 8.08 -21.37 -5.31
C ARG A 182 8.41 -21.70 -6.77
N ALA A 183 8.56 -22.98 -7.08
CA ALA A 183 8.90 -23.47 -8.42
C ALA A 183 7.71 -23.48 -9.42
N GLY A 184 6.52 -23.05 -8.99
CA GLY A 184 5.34 -22.96 -9.86
C GLY A 184 5.45 -21.81 -10.85
N ARG A 185 4.92 -22.00 -12.06
CA ARG A 185 4.82 -20.95 -13.08
C ARG A 185 3.39 -20.43 -13.13
N ILE A 186 3.24 -19.10 -13.11
CA ILE A 186 1.96 -18.42 -13.33
C ILE A 186 2.03 -17.79 -14.72
N ILE A 187 1.03 -18.06 -15.55
CA ILE A 187 0.87 -17.43 -16.85
C ILE A 187 -0.22 -16.38 -16.69
N VAL A 188 0.11 -15.13 -17.01
CA VAL A 188 -0.83 -14.01 -17.07
C VAL A 188 -0.94 -13.61 -18.53
N GLY A 189 -2.15 -13.38 -19.00
CA GLY A 189 -2.41 -12.94 -20.37
C GLY A 189 -3.84 -12.44 -20.52
N CYS A 190 -4.06 -11.63 -21.55
CA CYS A 190 -5.37 -11.12 -21.94
C CYS A 190 -5.96 -11.99 -23.06
N PRO A 191 -7.30 -12.02 -23.23
CA PRO A 191 -7.95 -12.68 -24.35
C PRO A 191 -7.48 -12.11 -25.71
N PRO A 192 -7.60 -12.90 -26.79
CA PRO A 192 -7.20 -12.45 -28.13
C PRO A 192 -7.97 -11.20 -28.54
N GLU A 193 -7.28 -10.24 -29.17
CA GLU A 193 -7.76 -8.92 -29.61
C GLU A 193 -7.89 -7.83 -28.51
N GLU A 194 -7.51 -8.12 -27.26
CA GLU A 194 -7.48 -7.11 -26.19
C GLU A 194 -6.09 -6.45 -26.09
N GLU A 195 -5.97 -5.22 -26.59
CA GLU A 195 -4.74 -4.42 -26.54
C GLU A 195 -4.57 -3.65 -25.22
N HIS A 196 -5.58 -3.63 -24.35
CA HIS A 196 -5.51 -3.05 -23.00
C HIS A 196 -4.76 -4.03 -22.08
N THR A 197 -3.46 -3.82 -21.89
CA THR A 197 -2.60 -4.58 -20.96
C THR A 197 -2.05 -3.71 -19.84
#